data_AF-A0A4U6C7B5-F1
#
_entry.id   AF-A0A4U6C7B5-F1
#
_cell.length_a   1.000
_cell.length_b   1.000
_cell.length_c   1.000
_cell.angle_alpha   90.00
_cell.angle_beta   90.00
_cell.angle_gamma   90.00
#
_symmetry.space_group_name_H-M   'P 1'
#
loop_
_entity.id
_entity.type
_entity.pdbx_description
1 polymer ?
#
loop_
_entity_poly.entity_id
_entity_poly.type
_entity_poly.pdbx_seq_one_letter_code
_entity_poly.pdbx_strand_id
1 'polypeptide(L)'
;MSKRKGELSTARIDREWPHQVAILDDLCCRENYWILDAFCRARSASPRARSVIAIWPDGKLATFRIYCFQERVHAQEFIKAFGGEPFDPSDRAKGRKDTWFRTDEWRPILESGPLRVPDSLRG
;
A
#
# COMPACT_ATOMS: atom_id res chain seq x y z
N MET A 1 -13.65 20.85 1.20
CA MET A 1 -12.41 20.56 1.95
C MET A 1 -11.24 21.26 1.27
N SER A 2 -10.71 22.31 1.90
CA SER A 2 -9.60 23.10 1.36
C SER A 2 -8.29 22.32 1.53
N LYS A 3 -7.58 22.03 0.43
CA LYS A 3 -6.22 21.47 0.51
C LYS A 3 -5.31 22.52 1.13
N ARG A 4 -4.57 22.17 2.17
CA ARG A 4 -3.57 23.09 2.74
C ARG A 4 -2.46 23.29 1.71
N LYS A 5 -2.06 24.55 1.48
CA LYS A 5 -0.98 24.93 0.57
C LYS A 5 0.30 24.19 0.98
N GLY A 6 0.75 23.24 0.16
CA GLY A 6 1.94 22.40 0.42
C GLY A 6 1.69 20.90 0.54
N GLU A 7 0.44 20.43 0.67
CA GLU A 7 0.17 18.98 0.67
C GLU A 7 0.41 18.37 -0.71
N LEU A 8 1.26 17.32 -0.76
CA LEU A 8 1.44 16.51 -1.96
C LEU A 8 0.10 15.91 -2.39
N SER A 9 -0.40 16.36 -3.55
CA SER A 9 -1.63 15.81 -4.11
C SER A 9 -1.43 14.37 -4.60
N THR A 10 -2.49 13.55 -4.57
CA THR A 10 -2.47 12.19 -5.14
C THR A 10 -1.88 12.13 -6.55
N ALA A 11 -2.30 13.03 -7.43
CA ALA A 11 -1.83 13.06 -8.82
C ALA A 11 -0.34 13.41 -8.91
N ARG A 12 0.16 14.25 -7.99
CA ARG A 12 1.59 14.55 -7.91
C ARG A 12 2.38 13.33 -7.44
N ILE A 13 1.87 12.60 -6.45
CA ILE A 13 2.50 11.37 -5.97
C ILE A 13 2.53 10.32 -7.08
N ASP A 14 1.41 10.08 -7.77
CA ASP A 14 1.33 9.09 -8.84
C ASP A 14 2.30 9.41 -10.00
N ARG A 15 2.58 10.70 -10.25
CA ARG A 15 3.53 11.14 -11.28
C ARG A 15 4.99 11.06 -10.84
N GLU A 16 5.29 11.47 -9.61
CA GLU A 16 6.67 11.55 -9.09
C GLU A 16 7.16 10.23 -8.49
N TRP A 17 6.26 9.35 -8.04
CA TRP A 17 6.52 8.02 -7.50
C TRP A 17 5.59 6.98 -8.17
N PRO A 18 5.84 6.65 -9.45
CA PRO A 18 4.93 5.83 -10.25
C PRO A 18 4.95 4.34 -9.86
N HIS A 19 6.00 3.87 -9.16
CA HIS A 19 6.13 2.46 -8.81
C HIS A 19 5.49 2.21 -7.44
N GLN A 20 4.26 1.70 -7.44
CA GLN A 20 3.47 1.52 -6.23
C GLN A 20 3.34 0.04 -5.88
N VAL A 21 3.42 -0.26 -4.58
CA VAL A 21 3.26 -1.60 -4.02
C VAL A 21 2.23 -1.54 -2.91
N ALA A 22 1.24 -2.43 -2.98
CA ALA A 22 0.20 -2.57 -1.98
C ALA A 22 0.54 -3.71 -0.99
N ILE A 23 0.42 -3.42 0.31
CA ILE A 23 0.48 -4.41 1.40
C ILE A 23 -0.76 -4.25 2.27
N LEU A 24 -1.30 -5.35 2.80
CA LEU A 24 -2.42 -5.31 3.74
C LEU A 24 -2.09 -4.41 4.95
N ASP A 25 -2.98 -3.48 5.30
CA ASP A 25 -2.71 -2.48 6.34
C ASP A 25 -2.48 -3.13 7.73
N ASP A 26 -3.14 -4.25 8.00
CA ASP A 26 -2.95 -5.04 9.23
C ASP A 26 -1.52 -5.61 9.37
N LEU A 27 -0.80 -5.79 8.24
CA LEU A 27 0.62 -6.15 8.23
C LEU A 27 1.53 -4.95 8.46
N CYS A 28 1.04 -3.71 8.42
CA CYS A 28 1.84 -2.49 8.47
C CYS A 28 1.88 -1.83 9.86
N CYS A 29 1.45 -2.53 10.91
CA CYS A 29 1.29 -1.99 12.25
C CYS A 29 2.36 -2.51 13.25
N ARG A 30 2.45 -1.87 14.42
CA ARG A 30 3.35 -2.25 15.53
C ARG A 30 4.81 -2.45 15.08
N GLU A 31 5.41 -3.60 15.36
CA GLU A 31 6.82 -3.91 15.07
C GLU A 31 7.09 -3.86 13.56
N ASN A 32 6.12 -4.27 12.74
CA ASN A 32 6.23 -4.23 11.28
C ASN A 32 6.34 -2.79 10.75
N TYR A 33 5.70 -1.83 11.41
CA TYR A 33 5.77 -0.41 11.03
C TYR A 33 7.22 0.08 11.01
N TRP A 34 8.00 -0.23 12.04
CA TRP A 34 9.38 0.25 12.16
C TRP A 34 10.29 -0.33 11.08
N ILE A 35 10.09 -1.60 10.72
CA ILE A 35 10.86 -2.27 9.67
C ILE A 35 10.55 -1.64 8.30
N LEU A 36 9.26 -1.40 8.02
CA LEU A 36 8.81 -0.76 6.79
C LEU A 36 9.29 0.69 6.69
N ASP A 37 9.17 1.47 7.76
CA ASP A 37 9.60 2.87 7.81
C ASP A 37 11.12 3.00 7.61
N ALA A 38 11.92 2.17 8.28
CA ALA A 38 13.37 2.14 8.11
C ALA A 38 13.77 1.82 6.66
N PHE A 39 13.11 0.83 6.04
CA PHE A 39 13.38 0.48 4.65
C PHE A 39 13.05 1.62 3.68
N CYS A 40 11.90 2.29 3.89
CA CYS A 40 11.44 3.38 3.05
C CYS A 40 12.30 4.63 3.19
N ARG A 41 12.73 5.00 4.40
CA ARG A 41 13.59 6.18 4.64
C ARG A 41 14.95 6.07 3.97
N ALA A 42 15.48 4.86 3.85
CA ALA A 42 16.76 4.61 3.19
C ALA A 42 16.67 4.67 1.64
N ARG A 43 15.47 4.84 1.06
CA ARG A 43 15.20 4.72 -0.38
C ARG A 43 14.37 5.88 -0.90
N SER A 44 14.16 5.92 -2.23
CA SER A 44 13.35 6.92 -2.92
C SER A 44 11.83 6.79 -2.67
N ALA A 45 11.41 6.43 -1.45
CA ALA A 45 10.01 6.29 -1.09
C ALA A 45 9.33 7.66 -1.00
N SER A 46 8.03 7.70 -1.26
CA SER A 46 7.23 8.91 -1.05
C SER A 46 7.20 9.24 0.45
N PRO A 47 7.29 10.53 0.83
CA PRO A 47 7.21 10.92 2.25
C PRO A 47 5.85 10.63 2.89
N ARG A 48 4.83 10.20 2.12
CA ARG A 48 3.51 9.86 2.63
C ARG A 48 3.03 8.53 2.07
N ALA A 49 2.86 7.54 2.94
CA ALA A 49 2.13 6.32 2.63
C ALA A 49 0.66 6.65 2.34
N ARG A 50 0.05 5.94 1.40
CA ARG A 50 -1.38 6.08 1.07
C ARG A 50 -2.12 4.81 1.45
N SER A 51 -3.44 4.83 1.42
CA SER A 51 -4.25 3.63 1.56
C SER A 51 -5.37 3.57 0.53
N VAL A 52 -5.81 2.35 0.25
CA VAL A 52 -6.99 2.03 -0.55
C VAL A 52 -7.78 0.93 0.15
N ILE A 53 -9.10 0.92 -0.04
CA ILE A 53 -9.99 -0.14 0.37
C ILE A 53 -10.21 -1.02 -0.85
N ALA A 54 -9.69 -2.24 -0.78
CA ALA A 54 -9.95 -3.28 -1.75
C ALA A 54 -11.32 -3.92 -1.46
N ILE A 55 -12.15 -4.08 -2.49
CA ILE A 55 -13.51 -4.62 -2.43
C ILE A 55 -13.60 -5.84 -3.34
N TRP A 56 -13.92 -6.99 -2.79
CA TRP A 56 -14.08 -8.25 -3.52
C TRP A 56 -15.52 -8.47 -4.00
N PRO A 57 -15.72 -9.34 -5.03
CA PRO A 57 -17.05 -9.65 -5.56
C PRO A 57 -18.04 -10.20 -4.53
N ASP A 58 -17.54 -10.89 -3.50
CA ASP A 58 -18.31 -11.44 -2.38
C ASP A 58 -18.64 -10.39 -1.29
N GLY A 59 -18.26 -9.12 -1.51
CA GLY A 59 -18.47 -8.02 -0.58
C GLY A 59 -17.44 -7.92 0.53
N LYS A 60 -16.40 -8.76 0.55
CA LYS A 60 -15.29 -8.61 1.51
C LYS A 60 -14.50 -7.33 1.23
N LEU A 61 -14.04 -6.73 2.31
CA LEU A 61 -13.30 -5.48 2.31
C LEU A 61 -11.97 -5.67 3.04
N ALA A 62 -10.91 -5.07 2.51
CA ALA A 62 -9.63 -4.99 3.19
C ALA A 62 -8.92 -3.68 2.86
N THR A 63 -8.28 -3.08 3.86
CA THR A 63 -7.48 -1.87 3.66
C THR A 63 -6.05 -2.26 3.29
N PHE A 64 -5.53 -1.68 2.21
CA PHE A 64 -4.14 -1.82 1.80
C PHE A 64 -3.42 -0.50 1.97
N ARG A 65 -2.19 -0.57 2.49
CA ARG A 65 -1.23 0.52 2.47
C ARG A 65 -0.42 0.48 1.18
N ILE A 66 -0.32 1.64 0.53
CA ILE A 66 0.40 1.82 -0.72
C ILE A 66 1.71 2.53 -0.44
N TYR A 67 2.81 1.84 -0.76
CA TYR A 67 4.17 2.36 -0.74
C TYR A 67 4.56 2.76 -2.15
N CYS A 68 4.87 4.05 -2.36
CA CYS A 68 5.20 4.60 -3.66
C CYS A 68 6.70 4.90 -3.75
N PHE A 69 7.35 4.47 -4.83
CA PHE A 69 8.77 4.66 -5.10
C PHE A 69 8.99 5.42 -6.41
N GLN A 70 10.01 6.30 -6.44
CA GLN A 70 10.44 6.96 -7.67
C GLN A 70 11.10 5.99 -8.63
N GLU A 71 11.91 5.07 -8.11
CA GLU A 71 12.63 4.08 -8.93
C GLU A 71 12.00 2.70 -8.87
N ARG A 72 11.94 2.04 -10.03
CA ARG A 72 11.39 0.68 -10.17
C ARG A 72 12.17 -0.33 -9.33
N VAL A 73 13.50 -0.19 -9.25
CA VAL A 73 14.37 -1.09 -8.50
C VAL A 73 13.99 -1.11 -7.01
N HIS A 74 13.72 0.05 -6.40
CA HIS A 74 13.30 0.11 -5.00
C HIS A 74 11.95 -0.56 -4.75
N ALA A 75 11.00 -0.44 -5.68
CA ALA A 75 9.73 -1.16 -5.59
C ALA A 75 9.92 -2.69 -5.71
N GLN A 76 10.81 -3.14 -6.61
CA GLN A 76 11.13 -4.56 -6.75
C GLN A 76 11.86 -5.11 -5.52
N GLU A 77 12.80 -4.36 -4.95
CA GLU A 77 13.46 -4.70 -3.69
C GLU A 77 12.45 -4.77 -2.54
N PHE A 78 11.50 -3.83 -2.48
CA PHE A 78 10.44 -3.84 -1.48
C PHE A 78 9.58 -5.11 -1.61
N ILE A 79 9.16 -5.47 -2.83
CA ILE A 79 8.40 -6.71 -3.08
C ILE A 79 9.22 -7.94 -2.67
N LYS A 80 10.51 -7.98 -3.01
CA LYS A 80 11.39 -9.08 -2.64
C LYS A 80 11.57 -9.18 -1.12
N ALA A 81 11.63 -8.05 -0.42
CA ALA A 81 11.86 -7.99 1.02
C ALA A 81 10.60 -8.27 1.84
N PHE A 82 9.45 -7.71 1.45
CA PHE A 82 8.22 -7.72 2.25
C PHE A 82 7.03 -8.39 1.59
N GLY A 83 7.17 -8.85 0.35
CA GLY A 83 6.04 -9.24 -0.47
C GLY A 83 5.16 -8.05 -0.83
N GLY A 84 3.84 -8.24 -0.78
CA GLY A 84 2.89 -7.31 -1.35
C GLY A 84 2.75 -7.48 -2.86
N GLU A 85 1.87 -6.67 -3.43
CA GLU A 85 1.47 -6.76 -4.84
C GLU A 85 1.73 -5.44 -5.57
N PRO A 86 2.20 -5.48 -6.83
CA PRO A 86 2.25 -4.30 -7.68
C PRO A 86 0.87 -3.64 -7.74
N PHE A 87 0.83 -2.32 -7.61
CA PHE A 87 -0.41 -1.56 -7.64
C PHE A 87 -0.36 -0.53 -8.76
N ASP A 88 -1.34 -0.55 -9.66
CA ASP A 88 -1.48 0.48 -10.68
C ASP A 88 -2.44 1.57 -10.18
N PRO A 89 -2.05 2.86 -10.17
CA PRO A 89 -2.96 3.96 -9.84
C PRO A 89 -4.27 3.98 -10.63
N SER A 90 -4.28 3.39 -11.83
CA SER A 90 -5.46 3.25 -12.69
C SER A 90 -6.44 2.17 -12.22
N ASP A 91 -6.02 1.23 -11.37
CA ASP A 91 -6.88 0.22 -10.73
C ASP A 91 -7.86 0.84 -9.71
N ARG A 92 -7.62 2.10 -9.33
CA ARG A 92 -8.54 2.84 -8.46
C ARG A 92 -9.86 3.06 -9.18
N ALA A 93 -10.96 2.80 -8.48
CA ALA A 93 -12.29 3.00 -9.01
C ALA A 93 -12.48 4.43 -9.55
N LYS A 94 -13.06 4.53 -10.75
CA LYS A 94 -13.32 5.83 -11.39
C LYS A 94 -14.16 6.71 -10.47
N GLY A 95 -13.61 7.85 -10.04
CA GLY A 95 -14.25 8.78 -9.12
C GLY A 95 -14.05 8.49 -7.63
N ARG A 96 -13.46 7.34 -7.24
CA ARG A 96 -13.12 6.98 -5.85
C ARG A 96 -11.64 6.61 -5.74
N LYS A 97 -10.80 7.58 -5.37
CA LYS A 97 -9.33 7.48 -5.35
C LYS A 97 -8.76 6.59 -4.23
N ASP A 98 -9.64 6.07 -3.40
CA ASP A 98 -9.41 5.26 -2.21
C ASP A 98 -10.08 3.88 -2.33
N THR A 99 -10.70 3.54 -3.46
CA THR A 99 -11.38 2.26 -3.67
C THR A 99 -10.68 1.48 -4.78
N TRP A 100 -10.47 0.18 -4.57
CA TRP A 100 -9.93 -0.75 -5.56
C TRP A 100 -10.87 -1.95 -5.71
N PHE A 101 -11.48 -2.11 -6.88
CA PHE A 101 -12.32 -3.28 -7.14
C PHE A 101 -11.48 -4.47 -7.55
N ARG A 102 -11.58 -5.56 -6.78
CA ARG A 102 -10.90 -6.82 -7.02
C ARG A 102 -11.76 -7.71 -7.91
N THR A 103 -11.10 -8.53 -8.72
CA THR A 103 -11.76 -9.48 -9.63
C THR A 103 -11.43 -10.93 -9.29
N ASP A 104 -10.43 -11.14 -8.44
CA ASP A 104 -10.05 -12.40 -7.84
C ASP A 104 -10.93 -12.74 -6.62
N GLU A 105 -10.72 -13.94 -6.07
CA GLU A 105 -11.40 -14.41 -4.86
C GLU A 105 -10.69 -13.88 -3.61
N TRP A 106 -11.46 -13.53 -2.58
CA TRP A 106 -10.89 -13.11 -1.30
C TRP A 106 -10.17 -14.28 -0.62
N ARG A 107 -8.94 -14.03 -0.16
CA ARG A 107 -8.16 -14.95 0.66
C ARG A 107 -7.57 -14.21 1.85
N PRO A 108 -7.62 -14.76 3.07
CA PRO A 108 -6.99 -14.13 4.22
C PRO A 108 -5.48 -14.07 4.03
N ILE A 109 -4.92 -12.87 4.12
CA ILE A 109 -3.48 -12.64 4.07
C ILE A 109 -3.00 -12.40 5.50
N LEU A 110 -2.40 -13.42 6.10
CA LEU A 110 -1.89 -13.35 7.48
C LEU A 110 -0.40 -13.02 7.54
N GLU A 111 0.32 -13.22 6.44
CA GLU A 111 1.76 -13.04 6.35
C GLU A 111 2.16 -12.51 4.95
N SER A 112 3.23 -11.72 4.89
CA SER A 112 3.84 -11.25 3.64
C SER A 112 5.33 -11.02 3.88
N GLY A 113 6.18 -11.84 3.26
CA GLY A 113 7.62 -11.85 3.57
C GLY A 113 7.87 -12.07 5.08
N PRO A 114 8.66 -11.22 5.76
CA PRO A 114 8.86 -11.28 7.21
C PRO A 114 7.70 -10.67 8.00
N LEU A 115 6.74 -10.01 7.35
CA LEU A 115 5.63 -9.36 8.03
C LEU A 115 4.59 -10.40 8.41
N ARG A 116 4.11 -10.32 9.64
CA ARG A 116 3.03 -11.15 10.16
C ARG A 116 1.97 -10.27 10.78
N VAL A 117 0.70 -10.58 10.56
CA VAL A 117 -0.40 -9.91 11.28
C VAL A 117 -0.18 -10.21 12.76
N PRO A 118 -0.10 -9.21 13.64
CA PRO A 118 0.08 -9.43 15.07
C PRO A 118 -0.99 -10.36 15.64
N ASP A 119 -0.63 -11.22 16.59
CA ASP A 119 -1.56 -12.21 17.17
C ASP A 119 -2.81 -11.55 17.77
N SER A 120 -2.70 -10.31 18.28
CA SER A 120 -3.84 -9.53 18.77
C SER A 120 -4.89 -9.17 17.71
N LEU A 121 -4.54 -9.28 16.43
CA LEU A 121 -5.40 -9.00 15.26
C LEU A 121 -5.80 -10.27 14.50
N ARG A 122 -5.28 -11.44 14.91
CA ARG A 122 -5.67 -12.75 14.37
C ARG A 122 -6.90 -13.23 15.15
N GLY A 123 -8.08 -12.73 14.76
CA GLY A 123 -9.36 -13.19 15.28
C GLY A 123 -9.66 -14.63 14.91
#